data_AF-L7V7E1-F1
#
_entry.id   AF-L7V7E1-F1
#
_cell.length_a   1.000
_cell.length_b   1.000
_cell.length_c   1.000
_cell.angle_alpha   90.00
_cell.angle_beta   90.00
_cell.angle_gamma   90.00
#
_symmetry.space_group_name_H-M   'P 1'
#
loop_
_entity.id
_entity.type
_entity.pdbx_description
1 polymer ?
#
loop_
_entity_poly.entity_id
_entity_poly.type
_entity_poly.pdbx_seq_one_letter_code
_entity_poly.pdbx_strand_id
1 'polypeptide(L)'
;MTNLSRRRPWAIAAALGALAVVGVVITAPVVDRAWPGNRGSGPEALAPGLAGLSDQKLAELLPTQAEFPPSWTVSDIKELSGTFGYFRYQLYDEGLGFDPVECFAVVGVASTGAFDAAEVFGHDPTDPAEVADRRDIRVMVGREFDPSGFDKFMALVSRCPRFSSAAAGSYAVNILQNTHPAGAPQRFRYSVTTTIPGEPTDTTRTDYYSYARTSGLILTGMASTGHQQPFDSIFEATLQRITNR
;
A
#
# COMPACT_ATOMS: atom_id res chain seq x y z
N MET A 1 -22.01 -70.91 -27.78
CA MET A 1 -20.72 -70.35 -28.23
C MET A 1 -20.97 -68.95 -28.77
N THR A 2 -20.25 -67.96 -28.21
CA THR A 2 -19.81 -66.66 -28.78
C THR A 2 -20.89 -65.76 -29.43
N ASN A 3 -21.44 -64.73 -28.78
CA ASN A 3 -20.88 -63.46 -28.26
C ASN A 3 -20.41 -62.50 -29.38
N LEU A 4 -21.19 -61.43 -29.67
CA LEU A 4 -20.88 -60.20 -30.42
C LEU A 4 -22.18 -59.34 -30.41
N SER A 5 -22.25 -58.04 -30.11
CA SER A 5 -21.24 -57.02 -29.87
C SER A 5 -21.87 -55.86 -29.08
N ARG A 6 -21.64 -55.84 -27.77
CA ARG A 6 -21.90 -54.70 -26.87
C ARG A 6 -20.75 -53.69 -27.05
N ARG A 7 -20.63 -53.07 -28.23
CA ARG A 7 -19.47 -52.20 -28.59
C ARG A 7 -19.83 -50.82 -29.16
N ARG A 8 -21.09 -50.35 -29.02
CA ARG A 8 -21.51 -49.05 -29.59
C ARG A 8 -21.40 -47.79 -28.72
N PRO A 9 -21.42 -47.80 -27.37
CA PRO A 9 -21.33 -46.54 -26.62
C PRO A 9 -19.89 -46.08 -26.38
N TRP A 10 -18.90 -47.00 -26.43
CA TRP A 10 -17.50 -46.67 -26.15
C TRP A 10 -16.77 -46.02 -27.33
N ALA A 11 -17.15 -46.36 -28.55
CA ALA A 11 -16.57 -45.75 -29.75
C ALA A 11 -16.90 -44.26 -29.88
N ILE A 12 -18.06 -43.82 -29.35
CA ILE A 12 -18.50 -42.42 -29.39
C ILE A 12 -17.76 -41.59 -28.33
N ALA A 13 -17.54 -42.15 -27.13
CA ALA A 13 -16.77 -41.49 -26.08
C ALA A 13 -15.28 -41.30 -26.46
N ALA A 14 -14.68 -42.30 -27.12
CA ALA A 14 -13.30 -42.19 -27.61
C ALA A 14 -13.15 -41.15 -28.74
N ALA A 15 -14.16 -41.01 -29.62
CA ALA A 15 -14.14 -40.02 -30.70
C ALA A 15 -14.27 -38.58 -30.18
N LEU A 16 -15.05 -38.35 -29.11
CA LEU A 16 -15.18 -37.04 -28.46
C LEU A 16 -13.93 -36.67 -27.65
N GLY A 17 -13.26 -37.65 -27.04
CA GLY A 17 -11.97 -37.44 -26.35
C GLY A 17 -10.84 -37.05 -27.30
N ALA A 18 -10.80 -37.63 -28.51
CA ALA A 18 -9.78 -37.29 -29.52
C ALA A 18 -9.97 -35.89 -30.13
N LEU A 19 -11.21 -35.42 -30.29
CA LEU A 19 -11.50 -34.06 -30.80
C LEU A 19 -11.15 -32.97 -29.78
N ALA A 20 -11.26 -33.24 -28.47
CA ALA A 20 -10.85 -32.29 -27.43
C ALA A 20 -9.32 -32.10 -27.38
N VAL A 21 -8.54 -33.15 -27.64
CA VAL A 21 -7.07 -33.04 -27.68
C VAL A 21 -6.59 -32.35 -28.96
N VAL A 22 -7.26 -32.58 -30.11
CA VAL A 22 -6.92 -31.89 -31.36
C VAL A 22 -7.32 -30.40 -31.31
N GLY A 23 -8.38 -30.03 -30.59
CA GLY A 23 -8.74 -28.63 -30.37
C GLY A 23 -7.73 -27.87 -29.50
N VAL A 24 -7.19 -28.50 -28.45
CA VAL A 24 -6.19 -27.86 -27.56
C VAL A 24 -4.81 -27.76 -28.21
N VAL A 25 -4.50 -28.61 -29.19
CA VAL A 25 -3.20 -28.59 -29.89
C VAL A 25 -3.19 -27.67 -31.13
N ILE A 26 -4.35 -27.32 -31.71
CA ILE A 26 -4.41 -26.46 -32.92
C ILE A 26 -4.54 -24.95 -32.59
N THR A 27 -4.86 -24.56 -31.35
CA THR A 27 -4.88 -23.14 -30.94
C THR A 27 -3.61 -22.67 -30.24
N ALA A 28 -2.53 -23.44 -30.27
CA ALA A 28 -1.20 -22.90 -29.99
C ALA A 28 -0.63 -22.37 -31.31
N PRO A 29 -0.66 -21.06 -31.61
CA PRO A 29 0.24 -20.56 -32.61
C PRO A 29 1.64 -20.79 -32.06
N VAL A 30 2.34 -21.72 -32.70
CA VAL A 30 3.79 -21.81 -32.74
C VAL A 30 4.28 -20.44 -33.22
N VAL A 31 4.52 -19.54 -32.29
CA VAL A 31 5.28 -18.31 -32.52
C VAL A 31 6.70 -18.62 -32.10
N ASP A 32 7.35 -19.50 -32.84
CA ASP A 32 8.79 -19.60 -32.78
C ASP A 32 9.33 -19.80 -34.19
N ARG A 33 10.06 -18.77 -34.64
CA ARG A 33 10.87 -18.66 -35.86
C ARG A 33 10.16 -18.24 -37.16
N ALA A 34 9.99 -16.92 -37.32
CA ALA A 34 10.61 -16.19 -38.43
C ALA A 34 10.37 -14.66 -38.28
N TRP A 35 11.29 -13.94 -37.63
CA TRP A 35 11.65 -12.59 -38.07
C TRP A 35 12.99 -12.15 -37.49
N PRO A 36 14.06 -12.08 -38.30
CA PRO A 36 15.23 -11.29 -37.97
C PRO A 36 14.82 -9.81 -38.10
N GLY A 37 14.74 -9.09 -36.97
CA GLY A 37 14.76 -7.62 -37.00
C GLY A 37 13.62 -6.84 -36.35
N ASN A 38 12.96 -7.32 -35.28
CA ASN A 38 12.09 -6.43 -34.50
C ASN A 38 12.32 -6.56 -32.99
N ARG A 39 13.33 -5.85 -32.50
CA ARG A 39 13.36 -5.40 -31.10
C ARG A 39 12.33 -4.28 -30.97
N GLY A 40 11.28 -4.51 -30.21
CA GLY A 40 10.38 -3.46 -29.72
C GLY A 40 8.96 -3.56 -30.26
N SER A 41 8.09 -4.18 -29.44
CA SER A 41 6.66 -3.84 -29.26
C SER A 41 5.92 -5.05 -28.65
N GLY A 42 6.32 -5.45 -27.44
CA GLY A 42 5.34 -6.06 -26.53
C GLY A 42 4.40 -4.96 -26.02
N PRO A 43 3.22 -5.29 -25.47
CA PRO A 43 2.42 -4.28 -24.77
C PRO A 43 3.33 -3.57 -23.77
N GLU A 44 3.40 -2.24 -23.87
CA GLU A 44 4.17 -1.42 -22.95
C GLU A 44 3.76 -1.79 -21.52
N ALA A 45 4.75 -2.05 -20.65
CA ALA A 45 4.46 -2.39 -19.28
C ALA A 45 3.66 -1.22 -18.68
N LEU A 46 2.42 -1.49 -18.25
CA LEU A 46 1.50 -0.48 -17.71
C LEU A 46 2.07 0.27 -16.50
N ALA A 47 3.16 -0.24 -15.90
CA ALA A 47 4.01 0.45 -14.96
C ALA A 47 5.50 0.08 -15.23
N PRO A 48 6.32 0.98 -15.80
CA PRO A 48 7.74 0.73 -15.97
C PRO A 48 8.49 0.84 -14.62
N GLY A 49 9.59 0.11 -14.47
CA GLY A 49 10.46 0.18 -13.29
C GLY A 49 9.87 -0.50 -12.04
N LEU A 50 10.03 0.13 -10.87
CA LEU A 50 9.64 -0.46 -9.58
C LEU A 50 8.13 -0.66 -9.42
N ALA A 51 7.32 0.24 -9.98
CA ALA A 51 5.87 0.10 -9.95
C ALA A 51 5.36 -1.15 -10.70
N GLY A 52 6.16 -1.71 -11.61
CA GLY A 52 5.86 -2.96 -12.32
C GLY A 52 6.22 -4.24 -11.57
N LEU A 53 6.83 -4.16 -10.39
CA LEU A 53 7.15 -5.33 -9.55
C LEU A 53 5.87 -5.98 -9.00
N SER A 54 5.92 -7.26 -8.64
CA SER A 54 4.83 -7.92 -7.91
C SER A 54 4.73 -7.42 -6.48
N ASP A 55 3.57 -7.59 -5.83
CA ASP A 55 3.37 -7.19 -4.43
C ASP A 55 4.39 -7.82 -3.50
N GLN A 56 4.72 -9.09 -3.71
CA GLN A 56 5.79 -9.78 -2.98
C GLN A 56 7.16 -9.11 -3.15
N LYS A 57 7.53 -8.71 -4.37
CA LYS A 57 8.80 -8.01 -4.62
C LYS A 57 8.82 -6.60 -4.05
N LEU A 58 7.67 -5.94 -3.97
CA LEU A 58 7.53 -4.67 -3.26
C LEU A 58 7.60 -4.87 -1.73
N ALA A 59 7.02 -5.94 -1.20
CA ALA A 59 7.14 -6.30 0.21
C ALA A 59 8.60 -6.55 0.64
N GLU A 60 9.43 -7.13 -0.24
CA GLU A 60 10.87 -7.29 0.00
C GLU A 60 11.62 -5.95 0.14
N LEU A 61 11.03 -4.83 -0.30
CA LEU A 61 11.59 -3.50 -0.11
C LEU A 61 11.29 -2.93 1.29
N LEU A 62 10.31 -3.49 2.01
CA LEU A 62 9.92 -3.01 3.33
C LEU A 62 10.87 -3.47 4.44
N PRO A 63 10.86 -2.76 5.59
CA PRO A 63 11.63 -3.14 6.77
C PRO A 63 11.43 -4.59 7.21
N THR A 64 12.50 -5.19 7.74
CA THR A 64 12.48 -6.52 8.36
C THR A 64 12.56 -6.42 9.88
N GLN A 65 12.29 -7.52 10.60
CA GLN A 65 12.39 -7.58 12.08
C GLN A 65 13.69 -6.98 12.64
N ALA A 66 14.82 -7.16 11.94
CA ALA A 66 16.12 -6.68 12.39
C ALA A 66 16.25 -5.14 12.39
N GLU A 67 15.36 -4.43 11.71
CA GLU A 67 15.34 -2.98 11.62
C GLU A 67 14.48 -2.32 12.70
N PHE A 68 13.62 -3.11 13.37
CA PHE A 68 12.84 -2.67 14.52
C PHE A 68 13.62 -2.90 15.83
N PRO A 69 13.23 -2.22 16.93
CA PRO A 69 13.83 -2.49 18.23
C PRO A 69 13.70 -3.99 18.61
N PRO A 70 14.72 -4.62 19.23
CA PRO A 70 14.75 -6.07 19.41
C PRO A 70 13.61 -6.68 20.24
N SER A 71 13.02 -5.88 21.14
CA SER A 71 11.88 -6.30 21.98
C SER A 71 10.53 -6.23 21.27
N TRP A 72 10.47 -5.65 20.07
CA TRP A 72 9.22 -5.40 19.38
C TRP A 72 8.73 -6.62 18.61
N THR A 73 7.41 -6.77 18.55
CA THR A 73 6.77 -7.77 17.69
C THR A 73 6.52 -7.17 16.33
N VAL A 74 7.06 -7.76 15.27
CA VAL A 74 6.85 -7.29 13.89
C VAL A 74 5.93 -8.26 13.15
N SER A 75 5.01 -7.69 12.38
CA SER A 75 4.10 -8.43 11.52
C SER A 75 4.04 -7.76 10.16
N ASP A 76 3.87 -8.57 9.12
CA ASP A 76 3.81 -8.13 7.74
C ASP A 76 2.53 -8.60 7.06
N ILE A 77 1.93 -7.70 6.29
CA ILE A 77 0.79 -8.00 5.42
C ILE A 77 1.30 -7.83 3.99
N LYS A 78 1.51 -8.96 3.32
CA LYS A 78 2.14 -9.01 1.99
C LYS A 78 1.17 -8.79 0.83
N GLU A 79 -0.13 -8.81 1.10
CA GLU A 79 -1.20 -8.71 0.10
C GLU A 79 -2.34 -7.86 0.67
N LEU A 80 -2.29 -6.54 0.42
CA LEU A 80 -3.31 -5.62 0.94
C LEU A 80 -4.49 -5.42 -0.01
N SER A 81 -4.32 -5.63 -1.31
CA SER A 81 -5.45 -5.66 -2.24
C SER A 81 -5.13 -6.40 -3.55
N GLY A 82 -6.05 -7.25 -4.00
CA GLY A 82 -6.11 -7.71 -5.40
C GLY A 82 -6.91 -6.76 -6.30
N THR A 83 -7.17 -5.53 -5.84
CA THR A 83 -8.18 -4.66 -6.42
C THR A 83 -7.51 -3.59 -7.27
N PHE A 84 -7.60 -3.73 -8.59
CA PHE A 84 -7.12 -2.73 -9.55
C PHE A 84 -8.31 -1.87 -10.02
N GLY A 85 -8.25 -0.54 -9.86
CA GLY A 85 -9.31 0.35 -10.36
C GLY A 85 -9.30 1.77 -9.78
N TYR A 86 -10.12 2.64 -10.37
CA TYR A 86 -10.37 3.99 -9.88
C TYR A 86 -11.37 3.94 -8.72
N PHE A 87 -10.95 4.40 -7.54
CA PHE A 87 -11.83 4.58 -6.38
C PHE A 87 -11.96 6.06 -6.06
N ARG A 88 -13.20 6.52 -5.94
CA ARG A 88 -13.49 7.80 -5.29
C ARG A 88 -13.73 7.51 -3.82
N TYR A 89 -12.76 7.81 -2.96
CA TYR A 89 -12.99 7.82 -1.52
C TYR A 89 -14.14 8.78 -1.23
N GLN A 90 -15.28 8.25 -0.77
CA GLN A 90 -16.32 9.08 -0.17
C GLN A 90 -15.77 9.50 1.19
N LEU A 91 -15.58 10.81 1.39
CA LEU A 91 -15.26 11.37 2.69
C LEU A 91 -16.51 11.22 3.56
N TYR A 92 -16.54 10.14 4.33
CA TYR A 92 -17.50 9.90 5.38
C TYR A 92 -16.67 9.82 6.65
N ASP A 93 -16.89 10.72 7.59
CA ASP A 93 -16.17 10.78 8.87
C ASP A 93 -16.61 9.68 9.83
N GLU A 94 -17.31 8.65 9.34
CA GLU A 94 -17.89 7.55 10.10
C GLU A 94 -18.86 8.00 11.21
N GLY A 95 -19.36 9.25 11.15
CA GLY A 95 -20.17 9.84 12.22
C GLY A 95 -19.35 10.28 13.43
N LEU A 96 -18.02 10.38 13.30
CA LEU A 96 -17.11 10.82 14.36
C LEU A 96 -17.15 12.34 14.59
N GLY A 97 -17.87 13.09 13.76
CA GLY A 97 -18.19 14.50 13.96
C GLY A 97 -17.02 15.43 13.69
N PHE A 98 -16.21 15.15 12.66
CA PHE A 98 -15.05 15.98 12.32
C PHE A 98 -15.49 17.36 11.81
N ASP A 99 -14.88 18.42 12.32
CA ASP A 99 -15.12 19.80 11.88
C ASP A 99 -13.78 20.51 11.57
N PRO A 100 -13.51 20.84 10.29
CA PRO A 100 -14.34 20.55 9.12
C PRO A 100 -14.19 19.08 8.68
N VAL A 101 -15.24 18.53 8.06
CA VAL A 101 -15.37 17.08 7.75
C VAL A 101 -14.24 16.54 6.87
N GLU A 102 -13.71 17.35 5.95
CA GLU A 102 -12.61 16.95 5.07
C GLU A 102 -11.31 16.66 5.83
N CYS A 103 -11.13 17.21 7.04
CA CYS A 103 -9.93 16.98 7.85
C CYS A 103 -9.90 15.59 8.52
N PHE A 104 -11.00 14.82 8.44
CA PHE A 104 -11.01 13.41 8.83
C PHE A 104 -9.87 12.63 8.15
N ALA A 105 -9.66 12.85 6.85
CA ALA A 105 -8.64 12.14 6.08
C ALA A 105 -7.19 12.51 6.44
N VAL A 106 -6.97 13.51 7.31
CA VAL A 106 -5.63 13.86 7.82
C VAL A 106 -5.23 13.00 9.02
N VAL A 107 -6.23 12.45 9.73
CA VAL A 107 -6.02 11.51 10.84
C VAL A 107 -5.98 10.09 10.29
N GLY A 108 -4.97 9.33 10.70
CA GLY A 108 -4.70 8.03 10.10
C GLY A 108 -3.90 8.15 8.80
N VAL A 109 -3.75 7.03 8.10
CA VAL A 109 -3.02 6.99 6.83
C VAL A 109 -3.91 7.55 5.74
N ALA A 110 -3.59 8.77 5.29
CA ALA A 110 -4.35 9.49 4.29
C ALA A 110 -4.23 8.83 2.90
N SER A 111 -5.29 8.93 2.09
CA SER A 111 -5.20 8.52 0.68
C SER A 111 -4.29 9.47 -0.09
N THR A 112 -3.25 8.92 -0.70
CA THR A 112 -2.21 9.66 -1.44
C THR A 112 -2.33 9.51 -2.96
N GLY A 113 -3.38 8.84 -3.45
CA GLY A 113 -3.47 8.41 -4.85
C GLY A 113 -2.68 7.14 -5.17
N ALA A 114 -2.21 6.42 -4.14
CA ALA A 114 -1.65 5.08 -4.24
C ALA A 114 -2.59 4.01 -3.66
N PHE A 115 -2.42 2.77 -4.16
CA PHE A 115 -2.88 1.57 -3.46
C PHE A 115 -1.68 0.87 -2.83
N ASP A 116 -1.77 0.64 -1.53
CA ASP A 116 -0.76 -0.11 -0.79
C ASP A 116 -0.67 -1.54 -1.33
N ALA A 117 0.54 -1.91 -1.76
CA ALA A 117 0.85 -3.25 -2.25
C ALA A 117 1.27 -4.16 -1.09
N ALA A 118 1.99 -3.60 -0.13
CA ALA A 118 2.50 -4.33 1.04
C ALA A 118 2.64 -3.39 2.25
N GLU A 119 2.58 -3.99 3.43
CA GLU A 119 2.72 -3.34 4.73
C GLU A 119 3.57 -4.17 5.67
N VAL A 120 4.36 -3.48 6.50
CA VAL A 120 4.96 -4.03 7.70
C VAL A 120 4.65 -3.11 8.87
N PHE A 121 4.41 -3.68 10.05
CA PHE A 121 4.25 -2.92 11.26
C PHE A 121 4.93 -3.59 12.45
N GLY A 122 5.41 -2.76 13.37
CA GLY A 122 6.01 -3.16 14.63
C GLY A 122 5.16 -2.66 15.80
N HIS A 123 5.12 -3.48 16.85
CA HIS A 123 4.45 -3.18 18.11
C HIS A 123 5.46 -3.13 19.25
N ASP A 124 5.42 -2.06 20.03
CA ASP A 124 6.11 -1.97 21.31
C ASP A 124 5.30 -2.72 22.38
N PRO A 125 5.82 -3.81 22.99
CA PRO A 125 5.09 -4.54 24.03
C PRO A 125 4.83 -3.73 25.29
N THR A 126 5.45 -2.55 25.45
CA THR A 126 5.19 -1.63 26.57
C THR A 126 3.96 -0.76 26.33
N ASP A 127 3.52 -0.61 25.09
CA ASP A 127 2.31 0.14 24.75
C ASP A 127 1.06 -0.73 24.92
N PRO A 128 -0.05 -0.18 25.46
CA PRO A 128 -1.29 -0.91 25.58
C PRO A 128 -1.81 -1.37 24.21
N ALA A 129 -2.41 -2.56 24.16
CA ALA A 129 -2.97 -3.14 22.94
C ALA A 129 -4.01 -2.26 22.23
N GLU A 130 -4.63 -1.34 22.96
CA GLU A 130 -5.66 -0.41 22.48
C GLU A 130 -5.07 0.83 21.78
N VAL A 131 -3.75 1.05 21.90
CA VAL A 131 -3.05 2.14 21.20
C VAL A 131 -2.71 1.69 19.77
N ALA A 132 -3.15 2.48 18.78
CA ALA A 132 -2.82 2.33 17.36
C ALA A 132 -3.03 0.92 16.76
N ASP A 133 -4.00 0.14 17.26
CA ASP A 133 -4.24 -1.26 16.86
C ASP A 133 -2.97 -2.14 16.90
N ARG A 134 -2.06 -1.88 17.85
CA ARG A 134 -0.73 -2.51 17.94
C ARG A 134 0.19 -2.25 16.74
N ARG A 135 0.07 -1.09 16.09
CA ARG A 135 0.91 -0.68 14.96
C ARG A 135 1.67 0.60 15.31
N ASP A 136 2.55 0.51 16.30
CA ASP A 136 3.31 1.65 16.83
C ASP A 136 4.24 2.27 15.78
N ILE A 137 4.78 1.45 14.89
CA ILE A 137 5.40 1.90 13.65
C ILE A 137 4.80 1.09 12.52
N ARG A 138 4.25 1.78 11.50
CA ARG A 138 3.69 1.19 10.29
C ARG A 138 4.42 1.75 9.07
N VAL A 139 4.80 0.90 8.13
CA VAL A 139 5.42 1.30 6.86
C VAL A 139 4.76 0.52 5.72
N MET A 140 4.34 1.22 4.68
CA MET A 140 3.66 0.67 3.51
C MET A 140 4.29 1.19 2.24
N VAL A 141 4.29 0.37 1.21
CA VAL A 141 4.66 0.79 -0.14
C VAL A 141 3.45 0.60 -1.05
N GLY A 142 3.05 1.67 -1.70
CA GLY A 142 1.95 1.67 -2.65
C GLY A 142 2.39 2.03 -4.05
N ARG A 143 1.67 1.54 -5.05
CA ARG A 143 1.83 1.99 -6.44
C ARG A 143 1.02 3.26 -6.64
N GLU A 144 1.63 4.27 -7.23
CA GLU A 144 0.95 5.50 -7.58
C GLU A 144 0.08 5.29 -8.82
N PHE A 145 -1.20 5.64 -8.74
CA PHE A 145 -2.15 5.56 -9.85
C PHE A 145 -2.74 6.93 -10.22
N ASP A 146 -2.83 7.86 -9.27
CA ASP A 146 -3.18 9.26 -9.51
C ASP A 146 -2.03 10.18 -9.09
N PRO A 147 -1.17 10.61 -10.04
CA PRO A 147 -0.10 11.58 -9.80
C PRO A 147 -0.55 12.89 -9.13
N SER A 148 -1.80 13.31 -9.36
CA SER A 148 -2.35 14.52 -8.73
C SER A 148 -2.86 14.26 -7.32
N GLY A 149 -3.05 13.00 -6.95
CA GLY A 149 -3.51 12.56 -5.63
C GLY A 149 -2.54 12.98 -4.54
N PHE A 150 -1.24 12.82 -4.75
CA PHE A 150 -0.21 13.19 -3.78
C PHE A 150 -0.22 14.69 -3.48
N ASP A 151 -0.32 15.54 -4.52
CA ASP A 151 -0.38 16.99 -4.37
C ASP A 151 -1.69 17.45 -3.70
N LYS A 152 -2.83 16.84 -4.07
CA LYS A 152 -4.13 17.12 -3.42
C LYS A 152 -4.10 16.75 -1.93
N PHE A 153 -3.46 15.62 -1.60
CA PHE A 153 -3.27 15.17 -0.23
C PHE A 153 -2.43 16.19 0.57
N MET A 154 -1.26 16.58 0.09
CA MET A 154 -0.43 17.57 0.78
C MET A 154 -1.17 18.90 0.96
N ALA A 155 -1.94 19.32 -0.06
CA ALA A 155 -2.77 20.50 0.01
C ALA A 155 -3.89 20.38 1.04
N LEU A 156 -4.50 19.19 1.20
CA LEU A 156 -5.50 18.92 2.25
C LEU A 156 -4.88 19.06 3.64
N VAL A 157 -3.76 18.37 3.90
CA VAL A 157 -3.06 18.46 5.20
C VAL A 157 -2.70 19.91 5.53
N SER A 158 -2.25 20.68 4.54
CA SER A 158 -1.90 22.09 4.71
C SER A 158 -3.10 23.00 5.02
N ARG A 159 -4.32 22.61 4.61
CA ARG A 159 -5.56 23.35 4.93
C ARG A 159 -6.19 22.94 6.26
N CYS A 160 -5.69 21.89 6.91
CA CYS A 160 -6.18 21.36 8.18
C CYS A 160 -5.21 21.59 9.34
N PRO A 161 -4.68 22.82 9.59
CA PRO A 161 -3.70 23.04 10.66
C PRO A 161 -4.30 22.79 12.06
N ARG A 162 -5.61 22.99 12.21
CA ARG A 162 -6.39 22.70 13.42
C ARG A 162 -7.80 22.28 13.03
N PHE A 163 -8.33 21.28 13.72
CA PHE A 163 -9.71 20.80 13.56
C PHE A 163 -10.12 20.04 14.83
N SER A 164 -11.38 19.59 14.89
CA SER A 164 -11.92 18.86 16.06
C SER A 164 -12.76 17.68 15.61
N SER A 165 -13.10 16.77 16.53
CA SER A 165 -14.12 15.75 16.33
C SER A 165 -14.98 15.57 17.59
N ALA A 166 -16.06 14.81 17.51
CA ALA A 166 -16.80 14.40 18.71
C ALA A 166 -16.03 13.33 19.49
N ALA A 167 -15.25 12.50 18.79
CA ALA A 167 -14.45 11.43 19.37
C ALA A 167 -13.18 11.94 20.10
N ALA A 168 -12.63 13.08 19.68
CA ALA A 168 -11.52 13.75 20.33
C ALA A 168 -11.71 15.27 20.29
N GLY A 169 -11.36 15.96 21.36
CA GLY A 169 -11.64 17.39 21.51
C GLY A 169 -10.95 18.26 20.47
N SER A 170 -9.67 18.01 20.17
CA SER A 170 -8.96 18.78 19.14
C SER A 170 -7.79 18.04 18.52
N TYR A 171 -7.44 18.48 17.31
CA TYR A 171 -6.27 18.06 16.56
C TYR A 171 -5.46 19.29 16.15
N ALA A 172 -4.15 19.19 16.24
CA ALA A 172 -3.21 20.18 15.74
C ALA A 172 -2.20 19.51 14.79
N VAL A 173 -2.12 20.01 13.57
CA VAL A 173 -1.22 19.50 12.54
C VAL A 173 0.00 20.40 12.44
N ASN A 174 1.19 19.79 12.43
CA ASN A 174 2.44 20.49 12.23
C ASN A 174 3.21 19.87 11.04
N ILE A 175 3.45 20.65 9.99
CA ILE A 175 4.23 20.20 8.83
C ILE A 175 5.71 20.25 9.20
N LEU A 176 6.36 19.10 9.19
CA LEU A 176 7.76 18.91 9.56
C LEU A 176 8.69 18.96 8.34
N GLN A 177 8.21 18.51 7.18
CA GLN A 177 8.96 18.52 5.94
C GLN A 177 8.02 18.64 4.74
N ASN A 178 8.39 19.47 3.76
CA ASN A 178 7.73 19.52 2.47
C ASN A 178 8.78 19.88 1.40
N THR A 179 9.35 18.87 0.74
CA THR A 179 10.49 19.04 -0.18
C THR A 179 10.26 18.36 -1.53
N HIS A 180 10.56 19.11 -2.60
CA HIS A 180 10.34 18.72 -4.00
C HIS A 180 11.60 18.86 -4.85
N PRO A 181 12.69 18.15 -4.55
CA PRO A 181 13.92 18.25 -5.32
C PRO A 181 13.75 17.67 -6.73
N ALA A 182 14.36 18.31 -7.74
CA ALA A 182 14.42 17.74 -9.07
C ALA A 182 15.32 16.49 -9.08
N GLY A 183 14.81 15.36 -9.55
CA GLY A 183 15.60 14.12 -9.69
C GLY A 183 15.85 13.36 -8.38
N ALA A 184 15.18 13.71 -7.29
CA ALA A 184 15.22 12.97 -6.03
C ALA A 184 13.79 12.78 -5.48
N PRO A 185 13.58 11.87 -4.51
CA PRO A 185 12.24 11.64 -3.96
C PRO A 185 11.60 12.92 -3.41
N GLN A 186 10.34 13.15 -3.77
CA GLN A 186 9.50 14.13 -3.12
C GLN A 186 9.17 13.63 -1.71
N ARG A 187 9.28 14.49 -0.69
CA ARG A 187 9.07 14.11 0.72
C ARG A 187 8.10 15.06 1.40
N PHE A 188 7.16 14.48 2.15
CA PHE A 188 6.19 15.21 2.95
C PHE A 188 6.08 14.55 4.33
N ARG A 189 6.26 15.33 5.40
CA ARG A 189 6.18 14.83 6.79
C ARG A 189 5.36 15.79 7.61
N TYR A 190 4.52 15.26 8.48
CA TYR A 190 3.76 16.05 9.45
C TYR A 190 3.53 15.24 10.72
N SER A 191 3.22 15.94 11.80
CA SER A 191 2.71 15.34 13.03
C SER A 191 1.29 15.81 13.30
N VAL A 192 0.50 14.96 13.97
CA VAL A 192 -0.84 15.30 14.45
C VAL A 192 -0.86 15.12 15.96
N THR A 193 -0.99 16.21 16.70
CA THR A 193 -1.25 16.17 18.13
C THR A 193 -2.75 16.12 18.36
N THR A 194 -3.24 15.03 18.93
CA THR A 194 -4.64 14.85 19.34
C THR A 194 -4.77 15.11 20.84
N THR A 195 -5.71 15.97 21.23
CA THR A 195 -6.09 16.18 22.63
C THR A 195 -7.47 15.57 22.85
N ILE A 196 -7.53 14.60 23.75
CA ILE A 196 -8.73 13.86 24.12
C ILE A 196 -9.17 14.37 25.50
N PRO A 197 -10.35 15.01 25.61
CA PRO A 197 -10.90 15.47 26.87
C PRO A 197 -11.05 14.31 27.84
N GLY A 198 -10.60 14.49 29.08
CA GLY A 198 -10.68 13.48 30.13
C GLY A 198 -10.89 14.09 31.50
N GLU A 199 -11.53 13.37 32.40
CA GLU A 199 -11.63 13.74 33.82
C GLU A 199 -10.67 12.87 34.65
N PRO A 200 -9.74 13.44 35.44
CA PRO A 200 -9.59 14.85 35.78
C PRO A 200 -8.72 15.67 34.81
N THR A 201 -8.04 15.01 33.86
CA THR A 201 -7.08 15.67 32.96
C THR A 201 -7.19 15.13 31.53
N ASP A 202 -7.03 16.03 30.58
CA ASP A 202 -6.92 15.70 29.16
C ASP A 202 -5.72 14.80 28.89
N THR A 203 -5.88 13.90 27.90
CA THR A 203 -4.79 13.09 27.37
C THR A 203 -4.34 13.64 26.03
N THR A 204 -3.03 13.79 25.83
CA THR A 204 -2.44 14.20 24.56
C THR A 204 -1.62 13.08 23.96
N ARG A 205 -1.83 12.80 22.67
CA ARG A 205 -0.98 11.93 21.86
C ARG A 205 -0.50 12.68 20.63
N THR A 206 0.70 12.38 20.16
CA THR A 206 1.23 12.90 18.89
C THR A 206 1.63 11.74 18.00
N ASP A 207 0.96 11.66 16.85
CA ASP A 207 1.29 10.71 15.80
C ASP A 207 2.13 11.39 14.73
N TYR A 208 3.09 10.67 14.16
CA TYR A 208 4.01 11.15 13.15
C TYR A 208 3.74 10.45 11.83
N TYR A 209 3.70 11.20 10.74
CA TYR A 209 3.48 10.67 9.41
C TYR A 209 4.59 11.11 8.45
N SER A 210 5.09 10.16 7.67
CA SER A 210 6.11 10.42 6.64
C SER A 210 5.65 9.80 5.32
N TYR A 211 5.83 10.56 4.24
CA TYR A 211 5.50 10.15 2.89
C TYR A 211 6.66 10.48 1.97
N ALA A 212 6.94 9.59 1.04
CA ALA A 212 7.91 9.82 -0.03
C ALA A 212 7.39 9.27 -1.35
N ARG A 213 7.50 10.06 -2.40
CA ARG A 213 7.08 9.71 -3.76
C ARG A 213 8.31 9.61 -4.66
N THR A 214 8.49 8.45 -5.30
CA THR A 214 9.58 8.18 -6.23
C THR A 214 9.28 6.96 -7.11
N SER A 215 9.78 6.92 -8.35
CA SER A 215 9.69 5.74 -9.24
C SER A 215 8.29 5.13 -9.42
N GLY A 216 7.24 5.96 -9.42
CA GLY A 216 5.84 5.52 -9.50
C GLY A 216 5.33 4.79 -8.25
N LEU A 217 6.06 4.92 -7.13
CA LEU A 217 5.71 4.40 -5.82
C LEU A 217 5.50 5.54 -4.83
N ILE A 218 4.65 5.27 -3.83
CA ILE A 218 4.50 6.10 -2.64
C ILE A 218 4.87 5.22 -1.43
N LEU A 219 5.93 5.59 -0.74
CA LEU A 219 6.29 5.05 0.57
C LEU A 219 5.54 5.88 1.62
N THR A 220 4.76 5.20 2.46
CA THR A 220 3.98 5.82 3.52
C THR A 220 4.36 5.22 4.86
N GLY A 221 4.45 6.05 5.88
CA GLY A 221 4.81 5.63 7.22
C GLY A 221 4.05 6.40 8.29
N MET A 222 3.80 5.72 9.40
CA MET A 222 3.22 6.26 10.62
C MET A 222 4.04 5.80 11.83
N ALA A 223 4.16 6.65 12.84
CA ALA A 223 4.55 6.25 14.18
C ALA A 223 3.67 6.87 15.26
N SER A 224 3.35 6.10 16.29
CA SER A 224 2.64 6.58 17.48
C SER A 224 3.57 7.39 18.40
N THR A 225 3.00 7.92 19.48
CA THR A 225 3.70 8.79 20.43
C THR A 225 4.92 8.10 21.03
N GLY A 226 6.08 8.78 21.02
CA GLY A 226 7.33 8.26 21.59
C GLY A 226 8.25 7.55 20.59
N HIS A 227 7.73 7.17 19.41
CA HIS A 227 8.46 6.32 18.47
C HIS A 227 9.01 7.05 17.23
N GLN A 228 9.05 8.38 17.25
CA GLN A 228 9.51 9.19 16.12
C GLN A 228 10.93 8.85 15.66
N GLN A 229 11.88 8.70 16.59
CA GLN A 229 13.29 8.46 16.26
C GLN A 229 13.52 7.09 15.57
N PRO A 230 13.06 5.95 16.12
CA PRO A 230 13.18 4.67 15.43
C PRO A 230 12.44 4.68 14.08
N PHE A 231 11.27 5.32 14.03
CA PHE A 231 10.50 5.48 12.79
C PHE A 231 11.28 6.23 11.71
N ASP A 232 11.85 7.39 12.03
CA ASP A 232 12.59 8.21 11.07
C ASP A 232 13.77 7.43 10.47
N SER A 233 14.46 6.62 11.29
CA SER A 233 15.55 5.75 10.82
C SER A 233 15.05 4.66 9.88
N ILE A 234 13.97 3.95 10.26
CA ILE A 234 13.37 2.87 9.47
C ILE A 234 12.86 3.42 8.12
N PHE A 235 12.16 4.55 8.16
CA PHE A 235 11.60 5.18 6.97
C PHE A 235 12.70 5.63 5.99
N GLU A 236 13.77 6.26 6.51
CA GLU A 236 14.90 6.70 5.69
C GLU A 236 15.63 5.52 5.06
N ALA A 237 15.93 4.47 5.82
CA ALA A 237 16.59 3.26 5.30
C ALA A 237 15.76 2.59 4.19
N THR A 238 14.43 2.56 4.36
CA THR A 238 13.49 2.02 3.36
C THR A 238 13.48 2.87 2.10
N LEU A 239 13.41 4.21 2.25
CA LEU A 239 13.42 5.12 1.11
C LEU A 239 14.73 5.02 0.32
N GLN A 240 15.87 4.90 1.00
CA GLN A 240 17.17 4.70 0.36
C GLN A 240 17.21 3.37 -0.41
N ARG A 241 16.66 2.30 0.16
CA ARG A 241 16.55 0.99 -0.51
C ARG A 241 15.70 1.07 -1.78
N ILE A 242 14.60 1.82 -1.75
CA ILE A 242 13.73 2.05 -2.92
C ILE A 242 14.46 2.89 -3.97
N THR A 243 15.15 3.96 -3.55
CA THR A 243 15.79 4.91 -4.47
C THR A 243 17.03 4.34 -5.16
N ASN A 244 17.73 3.39 -4.52
CA ASN A 244 18.95 2.78 -5.03
C ASN A 244 18.72 1.54 -5.93
N ARG A 245 17.47 1.21 -6.26
CA ARG A 245 17.07 0.09 -7.11
C ARG A 245 16.79 0.55 -8.54
#